data_AF-A0A485K3B3-F1
#
_entry.id   AF-A0A485K3B3-F1
#
_cell.length_a   1.000
_cell.length_b   1.000
_cell.length_c   1.000
_cell.angle_alpha   90.00
_cell.angle_beta   90.00
_cell.angle_gamma   90.00
#
_symmetry.space_group_name_H-M   'P 1'
#
loop_
_entity.id
_entity.type
_entity.pdbx_description
1 polymer ?
#
loop_
_entity_poly.entity_id
_entity_poly.type
_entity_poly.pdbx_seq_one_letter_code
_entity_poly.pdbx_strand_id
1 'polypeptide(L)'
;MVGQLIRSDSTLNDDRVLCVFTAVKNPGLLDKLHLHGVKSSAHLTVLISHTTLSIEHNGVTSDLPASDIGAVELRGEKDVVLHFAPAHQDRFGFASHLDAVEFVGAVQLIQHVDVLRQASSDSSSIFLQHVKNTHEYAEQLWSLVLWKESYTYFDFVETLEIVLKEMDQEAVDMESIQETLAALCSRFAKQVLPEKTVEVDSVMHVSISPLGVLVAKVKALQLHAQSQCKD
;
A
#
# COMPACT_ATOMS: atom_id res chain seq x y z
N MET A 1 -2.76 -23.98 -5.75
CA MET A 1 -1.31 -23.77 -5.64
C MET A 1 -1.03 -22.30 -5.30
N VAL A 2 -1.67 -21.78 -4.24
CA VAL A 2 -1.75 -20.32 -3.92
C VAL A 2 -1.17 -20.01 -2.53
N GLY A 3 -0.89 -21.02 -1.71
CA GLY A 3 -0.14 -20.90 -0.45
C GLY A 3 1.38 -20.76 -0.62
N GLN A 4 1.83 -20.17 -1.73
CA GLN A 4 3.24 -19.92 -2.05
C GLN A 4 3.42 -18.53 -2.66
N LEU A 5 2.80 -17.52 -2.07
CA LEU A 5 3.10 -16.11 -2.37
C LEU A 5 4.58 -15.72 -2.08
N ILE A 6 5.34 -16.65 -1.50
CA ILE A 6 6.38 -16.39 -0.53
C ILE A 6 7.33 -17.61 -0.50
N ARG A 7 8.31 -17.67 -1.41
CA ARG A 7 9.50 -18.53 -1.24
C ARG A 7 10.68 -17.82 -1.89
N SER A 8 11.43 -17.08 -1.06
CA SER A 8 12.89 -16.81 -1.11
C SER A 8 13.19 -15.61 -0.18
N ASP A 9 13.60 -15.87 1.07
CA ASP A 9 14.42 -15.02 1.96
C ASP A 9 14.15 -13.50 2.09
N SER A 10 12.91 -13.06 2.30
CA SER A 10 12.63 -11.69 2.78
C SER A 10 11.55 -11.66 3.85
N THR A 11 11.62 -10.72 4.79
CA THR A 11 10.68 -10.52 5.91
C THR A 11 9.23 -10.21 5.50
N LEU A 12 8.99 -10.00 4.20
CA LEU A 12 7.67 -9.85 3.57
C LEU A 12 6.96 -11.20 3.37
N ASN A 13 7.59 -12.29 3.81
CA ASN A 13 7.12 -13.66 3.73
C ASN A 13 6.32 -14.13 4.96
N ASP A 14 5.97 -13.23 5.87
CA ASP A 14 5.20 -13.58 7.06
C ASP A 14 3.71 -13.31 6.83
N ASP A 15 2.84 -14.21 7.27
CA ASP A 15 1.37 -14.02 7.27
C ASP A 15 0.92 -12.97 8.31
N ARG A 16 1.87 -12.20 8.83
CA ARG A 16 1.73 -11.34 9.99
C ARG A 16 2.29 -9.95 9.73
N VAL A 17 2.15 -9.45 8.51
CA VAL A 17 2.61 -8.11 8.15
C VAL A 17 1.45 -7.12 8.21
N LEU A 18 1.67 -5.97 8.84
CA LEU A 18 0.69 -4.89 8.93
C LEU A 18 1.30 -3.50 8.87
N CYS A 19 0.45 -2.49 8.82
CA CYS A 19 0.80 -1.10 9.13
C CYS A 19 -0.21 -0.56 10.15
N VAL A 20 0.25 0.28 11.10
CA VAL A 20 -0.62 0.90 12.13
C VAL A 20 -0.53 2.41 12.04
N PHE A 21 -1.68 3.06 11.95
CA PHE A 21 -1.79 4.50 11.85
C PHE A 21 -2.75 5.05 12.91
N THR A 22 -2.61 6.35 13.17
CA THR A 22 -3.54 7.11 14.00
C THR A 22 -4.00 8.33 13.23
N ALA A 23 -5.31 8.55 13.17
CA ALA A 23 -5.89 9.67 12.46
C ALA A 23 -7.12 10.21 13.20
N VAL A 24 -7.56 11.42 12.86
CA VAL A 24 -8.82 11.98 13.35
C VAL A 24 -9.93 11.61 12.37
N LYS A 25 -10.94 10.85 12.82
CA LYS A 25 -12.10 10.50 11.99
C LYS A 25 -13.05 11.69 11.88
N ASN A 26 -13.42 12.03 10.64
CA ASN A 26 -14.28 13.15 10.25
C ASN A 26 -13.83 14.49 10.85
N PRO A 27 -12.62 14.98 10.50
CA PRO A 27 -12.06 16.19 11.09
C PRO A 27 -12.94 17.41 10.78
N GLY A 28 -13.36 18.12 11.83
CA GLY A 28 -14.06 19.39 11.73
C GLY A 28 -13.11 20.58 11.57
N LEU A 29 -13.67 21.77 11.32
CA LEU A 29 -12.88 23.01 11.20
C LEU A 29 -12.08 23.34 12.48
N LEU A 30 -12.60 22.96 13.65
CA LEU A 30 -11.95 23.21 14.93
C LEU A 30 -10.79 22.23 15.20
N ASP A 31 -10.86 21.00 14.69
CA ASP A 31 -9.78 20.02 14.80
C ASP A 31 -8.55 20.48 14.00
N LYS A 32 -8.77 21.15 12.85
CA LYS A 32 -7.71 21.74 12.02
C LYS A 32 -6.95 22.89 12.71
N LEU A 33 -7.54 23.49 13.74
CA LEU A 33 -6.93 24.60 14.48
C LEU A 33 -6.19 24.15 15.75
N HIS A 34 -6.09 22.83 15.98
CA HIS A 34 -5.45 22.21 17.16
C HIS A 34 -5.92 22.79 18.51
N LEU A 35 -7.10 23.42 18.55
CA LEU A 35 -7.46 24.30 19.65
C LEU A 35 -7.94 23.55 20.90
N HIS A 36 -8.43 22.31 20.81
CA HIS A 36 -8.84 21.50 21.97
C HIS A 36 -8.55 20.01 21.75
N GLY A 37 -8.07 19.33 22.80
CA GLY A 37 -7.67 17.93 22.80
C GLY A 37 -8.83 16.93 22.61
N VAL A 38 -8.60 15.99 21.69
CA VAL A 38 -9.07 14.60 21.60
C VAL A 38 -10.56 14.34 21.88
N LYS A 39 -11.36 14.14 20.82
CA LYS A 39 -12.57 13.29 20.88
C LYS A 39 -12.86 12.40 19.65
N SER A 40 -12.02 12.38 18.61
CA SER A 40 -12.28 11.54 17.43
C SER A 40 -11.02 10.87 16.88
N SER A 41 -10.11 10.44 17.77
CA SER A 41 -8.96 9.62 17.35
C SER A 41 -9.45 8.24 16.91
N ALA A 42 -9.02 7.81 15.73
CA ALA A 42 -9.22 6.47 15.20
C ALA A 42 -7.86 5.79 15.02
N HIS A 43 -7.80 4.52 15.39
CA HIS A 43 -6.66 3.64 15.12
C HIS A 43 -6.97 2.82 13.87
N LEU A 44 -6.09 2.91 12.88
CA LEU A 44 -6.25 2.26 11.58
C LEU A 44 -5.17 1.19 11.46
N THR A 45 -5.57 -0.07 11.32
CA THR A 45 -4.65 -1.19 11.18
C THR A 45 -4.87 -1.84 9.82
N VAL A 46 -3.89 -1.72 8.92
CA VAL A 46 -3.92 -2.35 7.60
C VAL A 46 -3.23 -3.72 7.73
N LEU A 47 -4.00 -4.79 7.77
CA LEU A 47 -3.49 -6.17 7.80
C LEU A 47 -3.21 -6.63 6.37
N ILE A 48 -1.94 -6.53 5.95
CA ILE A 48 -1.53 -6.81 4.57
C ILE A 48 -1.78 -8.26 4.21
N SER A 49 -1.38 -9.17 5.10
CA SER A 49 -1.54 -10.62 4.91
C SER A 49 -3.01 -11.07 4.94
N HIS A 50 -3.93 -10.31 5.54
CA HIS A 50 -5.35 -10.65 5.60
C HIS A 50 -6.19 -9.86 4.61
N THR A 51 -5.58 -8.93 3.87
CA THR A 51 -6.28 -8.01 2.95
C THR A 51 -7.44 -7.27 3.62
N THR A 52 -7.21 -6.80 4.85
CA THR A 52 -8.23 -6.18 5.71
C THR A 52 -7.74 -4.86 6.26
N LEU A 53 -8.61 -3.86 6.30
CA LEU A 53 -8.44 -2.63 7.07
C LEU A 53 -9.32 -2.70 8.31
N SER A 54 -8.70 -2.69 9.48
CA SER A 54 -9.41 -2.57 10.76
C SER A 54 -9.43 -1.10 11.20
N ILE A 55 -10.60 -0.59 11.56
CA ILE A 55 -10.81 0.78 12.02
C ILE A 55 -11.40 0.72 13.42
N GLU A 56 -10.60 1.09 14.42
CA GLU A 56 -11.07 1.28 15.80
C GLU A 56 -11.37 2.75 16.05
N HIS A 57 -12.61 3.06 16.42
CA HIS A 57 -13.04 4.42 16.77
C HIS A 57 -14.07 4.36 17.91
N ASN A 58 -13.85 5.15 18.97
CA ASN A 58 -14.73 5.20 20.15
C ASN A 58 -15.03 3.81 20.78
N GLY A 59 -14.02 2.92 20.81
CA GLY A 59 -14.14 1.56 21.36
C GLY A 59 -14.94 0.59 20.48
N VAL A 60 -15.25 0.97 19.25
CA VAL A 60 -15.88 0.10 18.24
C VAL A 60 -14.87 -0.18 17.14
N THR A 61 -14.62 -1.45 16.89
CA THR A 61 -13.76 -1.92 15.79
C THR A 61 -14.63 -2.37 14.62
N SER A 62 -14.29 -1.91 13.43
CA SER A 62 -14.89 -2.34 12.16
C SER A 62 -13.80 -2.90 11.25
N ASP A 63 -13.93 -4.17 10.88
CA ASP A 63 -13.02 -4.82 9.94
C ASP A 63 -13.61 -4.78 8.55
N LEU A 64 -12.84 -4.24 7.61
CA LEU A 64 -13.26 -3.99 6.24
C LEU A 64 -12.35 -4.80 5.30
N PRO A 65 -12.88 -5.81 4.59
CA PRO A 65 -12.09 -6.48 3.57
C PRO A 65 -11.77 -5.50 2.44
N ALA A 66 -10.62 -5.69 1.78
CA ALA A 66 -10.18 -4.80 0.72
C ALA A 66 -11.20 -4.66 -0.43
N SER A 67 -11.98 -5.71 -0.70
CA SER A 67 -13.06 -5.72 -1.71
C SER A 67 -14.20 -4.75 -1.42
N ASP A 68 -14.41 -4.37 -0.16
CA ASP A 68 -15.47 -3.43 0.25
C ASP A 68 -15.00 -1.97 0.17
N ILE A 69 -13.69 -1.75 0.02
CA ILE A 69 -13.06 -0.44 -0.16
C ILE A 69 -13.02 -0.13 -1.66
N GLY A 70 -13.86 0.82 -2.09
CA GLY A 70 -13.93 1.23 -3.49
C GLY A 70 -12.72 2.05 -3.93
N ALA A 71 -12.45 3.17 -3.27
CA ALA A 71 -11.32 4.04 -3.58
C ALA A 71 -10.73 4.66 -2.31
N VAL A 72 -9.43 4.95 -2.36
CA VAL A 72 -8.73 5.71 -1.33
C VAL A 72 -8.10 6.93 -1.98
N GLU A 73 -8.46 8.12 -1.50
CA GLU A 73 -8.02 9.39 -2.08
C GLU A 73 -7.30 10.23 -1.03
N LEU A 74 -6.10 10.73 -1.39
CA LEU A 74 -5.44 11.78 -0.63
C LEU A 74 -6.00 13.15 -1.08
N ARG A 75 -6.57 13.91 -0.15
CA ARG A 75 -7.14 15.24 -0.40
C ARG A 75 -6.28 16.31 0.29
N GLY A 76 -5.43 16.96 -0.47
CA GLY A 76 -4.40 17.85 0.07
C GLY A 76 -3.27 17.04 0.69
N GLU A 77 -2.68 17.53 1.78
CA GLU A 77 -1.49 16.88 2.35
C GLU A 77 -1.84 15.84 3.42
N LYS A 78 -2.89 16.04 4.23
CA LYS A 78 -3.11 15.22 5.44
C LYS A 78 -4.48 14.58 5.55
N ASP A 79 -5.41 14.93 4.65
CA ASP A 79 -6.76 14.39 4.71
C ASP A 79 -6.86 13.22 3.71
N VAL A 80 -7.29 12.04 4.18
CA VAL A 80 -7.58 10.88 3.33
C VAL A 80 -9.07 10.61 3.36
N VAL A 81 -9.63 10.23 2.21
CA VAL A 81 -11.01 9.80 2.08
C VAL A 81 -11.04 8.34 1.62
N LEU A 82 -11.72 7.50 2.40
CA LEU A 82 -12.07 6.14 2.01
C LEU A 82 -13.48 6.15 1.45
N HIS A 83 -13.65 5.59 0.25
CA HIS A 83 -14.93 5.38 -0.40
C HIS A 83 -15.30 3.90 -0.28
N PHE A 84 -16.54 3.63 0.12
CA PHE A 84 -17.09 2.28 0.28
C PHE A 84 -18.33 2.09 -0.58
N ALA A 85 -18.54 0.87 -1.08
CA ALA A 85 -19.76 0.53 -1.79
C ALA A 85 -20.97 0.44 -0.82
N PRO A 86 -22.17 0.91 -1.19
CA PRO A 86 -22.52 1.55 -2.47
C PRO A 86 -22.40 3.08 -2.52
N ALA A 87 -22.15 3.80 -1.41
CA ALA A 87 -21.96 5.26 -1.43
C ALA A 87 -21.46 5.86 -0.08
N HIS A 88 -20.89 5.06 0.81
CA HIS A 88 -20.42 5.55 2.10
C HIS A 88 -19.00 6.12 1.95
N GLN A 89 -18.67 7.17 2.71
CA GLN A 89 -17.31 7.70 2.75
C GLN A 89 -16.93 8.04 4.19
N ASP A 90 -15.71 7.69 4.57
CA ASP A 90 -15.10 8.12 5.82
C ASP A 90 -13.90 9.01 5.51
N ARG A 91 -13.73 10.08 6.31
CA ARG A 91 -12.61 11.02 6.20
C ARG A 91 -11.69 10.88 7.38
N PHE A 92 -10.39 10.91 7.13
CA PHE A 92 -9.35 10.77 8.15
C PHE A 92 -8.33 11.89 8.00
N GLY A 93 -8.11 12.66 9.06
CA GLY A 93 -7.04 13.66 9.12
C GLY A 93 -5.82 13.11 9.85
N PHE A 94 -4.68 13.01 9.16
CA PHE A 94 -3.43 12.47 9.70
C PHE A 94 -2.55 13.57 10.31
N ALA A 95 -1.63 13.17 11.20
CA ALA A 95 -0.71 14.11 11.84
C ALA A 95 0.32 14.68 10.85
N SER A 96 0.80 13.85 9.92
CA SER A 96 1.76 14.22 8.89
C SER A 96 1.32 13.78 7.49
N HIS A 97 1.92 14.41 6.47
CA HIS A 97 1.70 14.02 5.07
C HIS A 97 2.28 12.63 4.77
N LEU A 98 3.39 12.27 5.42
CA LEU A 98 4.00 10.95 5.28
C LEU A 98 3.06 9.85 5.78
N ASP A 99 2.43 10.01 6.94
CA ASP A 99 1.48 9.03 7.48
C ASP A 99 0.27 8.84 6.54
N ALA A 100 -0.23 9.94 5.97
CA ALA A 100 -1.34 9.91 5.02
C ALA A 100 -0.98 9.18 3.72
N VAL A 101 0.21 9.46 3.18
CA VAL A 101 0.76 8.79 1.98
C VAL A 101 0.97 7.31 2.25
N GLU A 102 1.61 6.95 3.36
CA GLU A 102 1.84 5.56 3.76
C GLU A 102 0.52 4.80 3.93
N PHE A 103 -0.47 5.40 4.58
CA PHE A 103 -1.79 4.81 4.73
C PHE A 103 -2.47 4.53 3.37
N VAL A 104 -2.49 5.52 2.46
CA VAL A 104 -3.03 5.35 1.10
C VAL A 104 -2.28 4.23 0.37
N GLY A 105 -0.95 4.24 0.44
CA GLY A 105 -0.10 3.22 -0.18
C GLY A 105 -0.40 1.80 0.33
N ALA A 106 -0.60 1.66 1.65
CA ALA A 106 -0.93 0.39 2.31
C ALA A 106 -2.35 -0.10 1.98
N VAL A 107 -3.34 0.80 1.94
CA VAL A 107 -4.72 0.43 1.54
C VAL A 107 -4.76 -0.04 0.08
N GLN A 108 -4.10 0.68 -0.83
CA GLN A 108 -3.99 0.26 -2.22
C GLN A 108 -3.23 -1.06 -2.39
N LEU A 109 -2.27 -1.35 -1.50
CA LEU A 109 -1.56 -2.63 -1.51
C LEU A 109 -2.50 -3.79 -1.15
N ILE A 110 -3.34 -3.65 -0.11
CA ILE A 110 -4.30 -4.71 0.22
C ILE A 110 -5.34 -4.92 -0.86
N GLN A 111 -5.76 -3.86 -1.56
CA GLN A 111 -6.63 -3.98 -2.74
C GLN A 111 -5.94 -4.78 -3.86
N HIS A 112 -4.66 -4.52 -4.13
CA HIS A 112 -3.91 -5.28 -5.15
C HIS A 112 -3.72 -6.74 -4.76
N VAL A 113 -3.37 -7.02 -3.50
CA VAL A 113 -3.21 -8.40 -3.02
C VAL A 113 -4.53 -9.16 -3.06
N ASP A 114 -5.65 -8.50 -2.77
CA ASP A 114 -6.99 -9.09 -2.88
C ASP A 114 -7.33 -9.47 -4.34
N VAL A 115 -7.07 -8.58 -5.30
CA VAL A 115 -7.19 -8.89 -6.74
C VAL A 115 -6.37 -10.14 -7.12
N LEU A 116 -5.11 -10.21 -6.69
CA LEU A 116 -4.24 -11.36 -6.98
C LEU A 116 -4.78 -12.68 -6.38
N ARG A 117 -5.50 -12.62 -5.25
CA ARG A 117 -6.08 -13.79 -4.59
C ARG A 117 -7.34 -14.30 -5.28
N GLN A 118 -8.12 -13.40 -5.85
CA GLN A 118 -9.39 -13.74 -6.49
C GLN A 118 -9.22 -14.47 -7.83
N ALA A 119 -7.98 -14.62 -8.33
CA ALA A 119 -7.64 -15.30 -9.58
C ALA A 119 -8.48 -14.81 -10.77
N SER A 120 -8.98 -13.57 -10.71
CA SER A 120 -9.69 -12.94 -11.81
C SER A 120 -8.67 -12.61 -12.89
N SER A 121 -8.66 -13.45 -13.92
CA SER A 121 -7.92 -13.29 -15.16
C SER A 121 -8.23 -11.93 -15.80
N ASP A 122 -7.18 -11.27 -16.27
CA ASP A 122 -7.24 -10.29 -17.34
C ASP A 122 -8.05 -9.01 -17.11
N SER A 123 -7.41 -8.03 -16.48
CA SER A 123 -7.40 -6.76 -17.21
C SER A 123 -6.05 -6.05 -17.07
N SER A 124 -5.42 -5.81 -18.22
CA SER A 124 -4.26 -4.92 -18.32
C SER A 124 -4.56 -3.55 -17.70
N SER A 125 -5.84 -3.13 -17.65
CA SER A 125 -6.28 -1.92 -16.94
C SER A 125 -6.10 -1.98 -15.41
N ILE A 126 -6.38 -3.11 -14.76
CA ILE A 126 -6.15 -3.26 -13.32
C ILE A 126 -4.66 -3.27 -13.03
N PHE A 127 -3.87 -4.00 -13.83
CA PHE A 127 -2.42 -3.97 -13.71
C PHE A 127 -1.86 -2.55 -13.87
N LEU A 128 -2.28 -1.84 -14.93
CA LEU A 128 -1.87 -0.45 -15.19
C LEU A 128 -2.23 0.48 -14.03
N GLN A 129 -3.43 0.33 -13.47
CA GLN A 129 -3.85 1.14 -12.32
C GLN A 129 -2.95 0.90 -11.11
N HIS A 130 -2.56 -0.34 -10.84
CA HIS A 130 -1.63 -0.64 -9.75
C HIS A 130 -0.20 -0.16 -10.03
N VAL A 131 0.26 -0.17 -11.29
CA VAL A 131 1.55 0.44 -11.66
C VAL A 131 1.51 1.94 -11.40
N LYS A 132 0.46 2.64 -11.85
CA LYS A 132 0.27 4.09 -11.62
C LYS A 132 0.23 4.43 -10.13
N ASN A 133 -0.57 3.69 -9.35
CA ASN A 133 -0.65 3.88 -7.90
C ASN A 133 0.69 3.65 -7.19
N THR A 134 1.49 2.69 -7.68
CA THR A 134 2.81 2.39 -7.11
C THR A 134 3.84 3.44 -7.49
N HIS A 135 3.80 3.93 -8.73
CA HIS A 135 4.63 5.05 -9.19
C HIS A 135 4.35 6.31 -8.39
N GLU A 136 3.07 6.71 -8.26
CA GLU A 136 2.68 7.88 -7.47
C GLU A 136 3.15 7.75 -6.01
N TYR A 137 2.99 6.57 -5.39
CA TYR A 137 3.50 6.32 -4.04
C TYR A 137 5.03 6.46 -3.96
N ALA A 138 5.77 5.95 -4.96
CA ALA A 138 7.22 6.07 -5.02
C ALA A 138 7.68 7.52 -5.15
N GLU A 139 7.02 8.33 -5.99
CA GLU A 139 7.30 9.76 -6.16
C GLU A 139 7.06 10.54 -4.86
N GLN A 140 5.94 10.27 -4.19
CA GLN A 140 5.61 10.91 -2.92
C GLN A 140 6.66 10.55 -1.85
N LEU A 141 6.96 9.27 -1.66
CA LEU A 141 7.99 8.84 -0.71
C LEU A 141 9.37 9.41 -1.03
N TRP A 142 9.74 9.44 -2.31
CA TRP A 142 10.97 10.05 -2.78
C TRP A 142 11.03 11.50 -2.35
N SER A 143 9.98 12.30 -2.56
CA SER A 143 9.96 13.73 -2.22
C SER A 143 9.99 14.02 -0.71
N LEU A 144 9.41 13.14 0.11
CA LEU A 144 9.23 13.40 1.54
C LEU A 144 10.39 12.91 2.40
N VAL A 145 10.83 11.67 2.17
CA VAL A 145 11.71 10.96 3.11
C VAL A 145 12.89 10.28 2.42
N LEU A 146 12.67 9.56 1.32
CA LEU A 146 13.71 8.66 0.78
C LEU A 146 14.89 9.40 0.15
N TRP A 147 14.69 10.58 -0.45
CA TRP A 147 15.80 11.37 -1.01
C TRP A 147 16.88 11.72 0.03
N LYS A 148 16.48 11.87 1.30
CA LYS A 148 17.38 12.20 2.41
C LYS A 148 18.20 11.01 2.86
N GLU A 149 17.69 9.79 2.64
CA GLU A 149 18.32 8.56 3.08
C GLU A 149 19.32 8.02 2.05
N SER A 150 18.97 8.04 0.76
CA SER A 150 19.88 7.61 -0.30
C SER A 150 19.43 8.10 -1.67
N TYR A 151 20.37 8.58 -2.49
CA TYR A 151 20.07 8.95 -3.88
C TYR A 151 19.60 7.75 -4.72
N THR A 152 19.96 6.52 -4.31
CA THR A 152 19.64 5.31 -5.07
C THR A 152 18.15 4.99 -5.13
N TYR A 153 17.32 5.59 -4.26
CA TYR A 153 15.86 5.43 -4.35
C TYR A 153 15.26 6.17 -5.55
N PHE A 154 16.00 7.06 -6.20
CA PHE A 154 15.57 7.65 -7.48
C PHE A 154 15.35 6.56 -8.53
N ASP A 155 16.18 5.51 -8.52
CA ASP A 155 16.07 4.38 -9.42
C ASP A 155 14.71 3.64 -9.28
N PHE A 156 14.03 3.70 -8.12
CA PHE A 156 12.66 3.15 -8.00
C PHE A 156 11.68 3.90 -8.90
N VAL A 157 11.75 5.24 -8.86
CA VAL A 157 10.85 6.11 -9.62
C VAL A 157 11.11 5.93 -11.10
N GLU A 158 12.38 6.03 -11.54
CA GLU A 158 12.74 5.84 -12.95
C GLU A 158 12.36 4.45 -13.48
N THR A 159 12.57 3.39 -12.69
CA THR A 159 12.22 2.03 -13.12
C THR A 159 10.71 1.87 -13.30
N LEU A 160 9.90 2.41 -12.38
CA LEU A 160 8.44 2.38 -12.51
C LEU A 160 7.95 3.24 -13.69
N GLU A 161 8.64 4.35 -13.99
CA GLU A 161 8.35 5.17 -15.16
C GLU A 161 8.65 4.42 -16.47
N ILE A 162 9.73 3.62 -16.51
CA ILE A 162 10.04 2.73 -17.64
C ILE A 162 8.92 1.71 -17.82
N VAL A 163 8.49 1.05 -16.75
CA VAL A 163 7.38 0.08 -16.81
C VAL A 163 6.09 0.74 -17.33
N LEU A 164 5.77 1.97 -16.88
CA LEU A 164 4.62 2.71 -17.41
C LEU A 164 4.74 2.97 -18.92
N LYS A 165 5.93 3.37 -19.39
CA LYS A 165 6.19 3.60 -20.83
C LYS A 165 6.08 2.32 -21.65
N GLU A 166 6.50 1.17 -21.11
CA GLU A 166 6.34 -0.13 -21.76
C GLU A 166 4.86 -0.54 -21.86
N MET A 167 4.06 -0.22 -20.84
CA MET A 167 2.62 -0.47 -20.85
C MET A 167 1.83 0.38 -21.86
N ASP A 168 2.39 1.53 -22.29
CA ASP A 168 1.77 2.40 -23.31
C ASP A 168 2.06 1.93 -24.75
N GLN A 169 2.84 0.86 -24.93
CA GLN A 169 3.16 0.31 -26.25
C GLN A 169 2.03 -0.56 -26.82
N GLU A 170 1.94 -0.65 -28.16
CA GLU A 170 0.94 -1.49 -28.83
C GLU A 170 1.12 -2.99 -28.54
N ALA A 171 2.35 -3.43 -28.32
CA ALA A 171 2.71 -4.80 -27.95
C ALA A 171 3.47 -4.77 -26.62
N VAL A 172 2.75 -5.02 -25.52
CA VAL A 172 3.33 -4.99 -24.17
C VAL A 172 4.10 -6.28 -23.91
N ASP A 173 5.39 -6.15 -23.61
CA ASP A 173 6.26 -7.27 -23.20
C ASP A 173 6.15 -7.50 -21.68
N MET A 174 5.19 -8.33 -21.29
CA MET A 174 4.96 -8.65 -19.88
C MET A 174 6.11 -9.42 -19.23
N GLU A 175 6.91 -10.17 -20.01
CA GLU A 175 8.07 -10.91 -19.49
C GLU A 175 9.18 -9.92 -19.10
N SER A 176 9.48 -8.95 -19.98
CA SER A 176 10.44 -7.89 -19.68
C SER A 176 10.01 -7.02 -18.48
N ILE A 177 8.73 -6.66 -18.41
CA ILE A 177 8.17 -5.95 -17.24
C ILE A 177 8.35 -6.76 -15.96
N GLN A 178 8.07 -8.07 -16.00
CA GLN A 178 8.21 -8.95 -14.85
C GLN A 178 9.66 -9.01 -14.37
N GLU A 179 10.63 -9.17 -15.28
CA GLU A 179 12.06 -9.21 -14.97
C GLU A 179 12.54 -7.89 -14.36
N THR A 180 12.12 -6.76 -14.94
CA THR A 180 12.44 -5.41 -14.46
C THR A 180 11.95 -5.20 -13.02
N LEU A 181 10.70 -5.55 -12.74
CA LEU A 181 10.11 -5.48 -11.39
C LEU A 181 10.81 -6.43 -10.41
N ALA A 182 11.21 -7.63 -10.85
CA ALA A 182 11.93 -8.59 -10.03
C ALA A 182 13.31 -8.08 -9.62
N ALA A 183 14.04 -7.48 -10.56
CA ALA A 183 15.35 -6.87 -10.31
C ALA A 183 15.23 -5.73 -9.29
N LEU A 184 14.20 -4.88 -9.44
CA LEU A 184 13.92 -3.79 -8.52
C LEU A 184 13.62 -4.30 -7.09
N CYS A 185 12.74 -5.30 -6.95
CA CYS A 185 12.48 -5.95 -5.67
C CYS A 185 13.76 -6.50 -5.03
N SER A 186 14.56 -7.26 -5.78
CA SER A 186 15.78 -7.91 -5.27
C SER A 186 16.79 -6.90 -4.71
N ARG A 187 16.92 -5.75 -5.37
CA ARG A 187 17.84 -4.69 -4.98
C ARG A 187 17.49 -4.04 -3.63
N PHE A 188 16.21 -3.85 -3.36
CA PHE A 188 15.75 -3.08 -2.19
C PHE A 188 15.14 -3.93 -1.07
N ALA A 189 14.81 -5.20 -1.31
CA ALA A 189 14.26 -6.10 -0.29
C ALA A 189 15.13 -6.20 0.96
N LYS A 190 16.46 -6.13 0.81
CA LYS A 190 17.41 -6.19 1.94
C LYS A 190 17.45 -4.92 2.79
N GLN A 191 16.88 -3.82 2.30
CA GLN A 191 16.83 -2.53 2.97
C GLN A 191 15.53 -2.38 3.80
N VAL A 192 14.56 -3.28 3.61
CA VAL A 192 13.32 -3.30 4.38
C VAL A 192 13.61 -3.84 5.77
N LEU A 193 13.58 -2.96 6.77
CA LEU A 193 13.73 -3.32 8.17
C LEU A 193 12.34 -3.41 8.84
N PRO A 194 12.11 -4.40 9.71
CA PRO A 194 10.98 -4.39 10.63
C PRO A 194 11.02 -3.13 11.50
N GLU A 195 9.91 -2.40 11.61
CA GLU A 195 9.86 -1.22 12.48
C GLU A 195 9.54 -1.58 13.93
N LYS A 196 8.46 -2.33 14.12
CA LYS A 196 7.93 -2.69 15.43
C LYS A 196 7.14 -3.99 15.35
N THR A 197 7.06 -4.70 16.46
CA THR A 197 6.14 -5.84 16.61
C THR A 197 4.88 -5.35 17.33
N VAL A 198 3.71 -5.71 16.82
CA VAL A 198 2.39 -5.28 17.31
C VAL A 198 1.55 -6.51 17.60
N GLU A 199 0.97 -6.61 18.79
CA GLU A 199 0.03 -7.67 19.12
C GLU A 199 -1.38 -7.28 18.65
N VAL A 200 -2.00 -8.11 17.81
CA VAL A 200 -3.39 -7.96 17.34
C VAL A 200 -4.07 -9.30 17.57
N ASP A 201 -5.17 -9.31 18.34
CA ASP A 201 -5.91 -10.53 18.71
C ASP A 201 -5.02 -11.67 19.26
N SER A 202 -4.07 -11.31 20.12
CA SER A 202 -3.07 -12.24 20.70
C SER A 202 -2.11 -12.87 19.68
N VAL A 203 -2.03 -12.32 18.47
CA VAL A 203 -1.05 -12.70 17.44
C VAL A 203 -0.07 -11.56 17.22
N MET A 204 1.22 -11.88 17.32
CA MET A 204 2.31 -10.92 17.08
C MET A 204 2.51 -10.70 15.59
N HIS A 205 2.36 -9.45 15.16
CA HIS A 205 2.55 -8.98 13.79
C HIS A 205 3.75 -8.05 13.68
N VAL A 206 4.34 -7.96 12.50
CA VAL A 206 5.44 -7.06 12.17
C VAL A 206 4.90 -5.87 11.39
N SER A 207 5.13 -4.67 11.92
CA SER A 207 4.89 -3.43 11.20
C SER A 207 6.02 -3.18 10.20
N ILE A 208 5.67 -2.86 8.97
CA ILE A 208 6.63 -2.48 7.94
C ILE A 208 6.67 -0.96 7.75
N SER A 209 7.82 -0.48 7.33
CA SER A 209 8.05 0.94 7.02
C SER A 209 7.44 1.36 5.68
N PRO A 210 7.40 2.67 5.37
CA PRO A 210 6.98 3.15 4.06
C PRO A 210 7.73 2.50 2.88
N LEU A 211 9.04 2.27 3.04
CA LEU A 211 9.85 1.54 2.06
C LEU A 211 9.43 0.07 1.97
N GLY A 212 9.10 -0.56 3.09
CA GLY A 212 8.55 -1.92 3.11
C GLY A 212 7.24 -2.01 2.31
N VAL A 213 6.34 -1.03 2.47
CA VAL A 213 5.11 -0.93 1.67
C VAL A 213 5.45 -0.77 0.18
N LEU A 214 6.42 0.07 -0.18
CA LEU A 214 6.83 0.25 -1.58
C LEU A 214 7.36 -1.06 -2.19
N VAL A 215 8.27 -1.74 -1.50
CA VAL A 215 8.81 -3.04 -1.95
C VAL A 215 7.70 -4.08 -2.08
N ALA A 216 6.74 -4.11 -1.15
CA ALA A 216 5.59 -5.01 -1.22
C ALA A 216 4.67 -4.71 -2.42
N LYS A 217 4.45 -3.42 -2.76
CA LYS A 217 3.71 -3.02 -3.96
C LYS A 217 4.41 -3.47 -5.24
N VAL A 218 5.72 -3.25 -5.36
CA VAL A 218 6.50 -3.74 -6.51
C VAL A 218 6.47 -5.27 -6.59
N LYS A 219 6.50 -5.97 -5.45
CA LYS A 219 6.39 -7.43 -5.43
C LYS A 219 5.02 -7.91 -5.93
N ALA A 220 3.95 -7.23 -5.53
CA ALA A 220 2.61 -7.52 -6.03
C ALA A 220 2.51 -7.27 -7.55
N LEU A 221 3.14 -6.21 -8.07
CA LEU A 221 3.22 -5.96 -9.51
C LEU A 221 3.99 -7.06 -10.25
N GLN A 222 5.13 -7.49 -9.71
CA GLN A 222 5.90 -8.59 -10.27
C GLN A 222 5.05 -9.86 -10.41
N LEU A 223 4.30 -10.20 -9.35
CA LEU A 223 3.43 -11.39 -9.36
C LEU A 223 2.26 -11.25 -10.32
N HIS A 224 1.70 -10.05 -10.44
CA HIS A 224 0.65 -9.75 -11.42
C HIS A 224 1.19 -9.94 -12.85
N ALA A 225 2.34 -9.35 -13.18
CA ALA A 225 2.98 -9.52 -14.48
C ALA A 225 3.27 -10.99 -14.78
N GLN A 226 3.80 -11.73 -13.80
CA GLN A 226 4.06 -13.17 -13.93
C GLN A 226 2.80 -13.99 -14.21
N SER A 227 1.64 -13.60 -13.67
CA SER A 227 0.38 -14.28 -13.97
C SER A 227 -0.05 -14.10 -15.42
N GLN A 228 0.21 -12.93 -16.02
CA GLN A 228 -0.11 -12.63 -17.42
C GLN A 228 0.86 -13.26 -18.43
N CYS A 229 2.07 -13.64 -18.00
CA CYS A 229 3.03 -14.38 -18.86
C CYS A 229 2.68 -15.87 -19.02
N LYS A 230 1.80 -16.42 -18.19
CA LYS A 230 1.48 -17.86 -18.16
C LYS A 230 0.23 -18.21 -18.98
N ASP A 231 -0.51 -17.20 -19.41
CA ASP A 231 -1.67 -17.31 -20.30
C ASP A 231 -1.23 -17.15 -21.77
#